data_AF-A0A959TB88-F1
#
_entry.id   AF-A0A959TB88-F1
#
_cell.length_a   1.000
_cell.length_b   1.000
_cell.length_c   1.000
_cell.angle_alpha   90.00
_cell.angle_beta   90.00
_cell.angle_gamma   90.00
#
_symmetry.space_group_name_H-M   'P 1'
#
loop_
_entity.id
_entity.type
_entity.pdbx_description
1 polymer ?
#
loop_
_entity_poly.entity_id
_entity_poly.type
_entity_poly.pdbx_seq_one_letter_code
_entity_poly.pdbx_strand_id
1 'polypeptide(L)'
;SLNVGGSVSFSGNNAGATATGDYAPGSVLDGEGPSVWHGFTTTECTDIVVDYCGTNPVFGNFWIILATSCPADDNLIISTGNADCGDGNLAITFLGVPAGTYYLPVLLDPANDAEGPYTIEVSATACATPPANDDCANAVLLTPSATCVPTAGTTLGATQSLPAITCNTFTSNVANDAWFSFVATAADHNVEVTGLGTYDAIVELFEGTCGAPVSLDCADATVAGEVETIAATGLTIGTTYWVRVYNWNGGGADQDFEICVYGGGGGGPVNDLCGSVTADPLSVGGSIS
;
A
#
# COMPACT_ATOMS: atom_id res chain seq x y z
N SER A 1 8.28 -18.83 19.46
CA SER A 1 8.33 -18.51 18.03
C SER A 1 6.98 -18.86 17.45
N LEU A 2 6.38 -17.89 16.75
CA LEU A 2 5.10 -18.01 16.07
C LEU A 2 5.40 -18.15 14.58
N ASN A 3 5.14 -19.34 14.04
CA ASN A 3 5.36 -19.61 12.63
C ASN A 3 4.12 -19.21 11.82
N VAL A 4 4.34 -18.79 10.57
CA VAL A 4 3.26 -18.57 9.61
C VAL A 4 2.35 -19.80 9.51
N GLY A 5 1.04 -19.57 9.52
CA GLY A 5 -0.01 -20.58 9.54
C GLY A 5 -0.26 -21.21 10.92
N GLY A 6 0.46 -20.77 11.96
CA GLY A 6 0.29 -21.21 13.35
C GLY A 6 -0.39 -20.19 14.25
N SER A 7 -0.67 -20.61 15.47
CA SER A 7 -1.11 -19.73 16.56
C SER A 7 -0.43 -20.09 17.89
N VAL A 8 -0.45 -19.15 18.83
CA VAL A 8 -0.03 -19.34 20.22
C VAL A 8 -1.09 -18.76 21.15
N SER A 9 -1.42 -19.49 22.21
CA SER A 9 -2.34 -19.01 23.25
C SER A 9 -1.57 -18.47 24.44
N PHE A 10 -1.92 -17.26 24.86
CA PHE A 10 -1.44 -16.62 26.08
C PHE A 10 -2.58 -16.52 27.09
N SER A 11 -2.38 -17.05 28.28
CA SER A 11 -3.31 -16.91 29.39
C SER A 11 -2.64 -16.20 30.56
N GLY A 12 -3.35 -15.33 31.23
CA GLY A 12 -2.82 -14.60 32.39
C GLY A 12 -3.91 -13.90 33.19
N ASN A 13 -3.48 -13.01 34.06
CA ASN A 13 -4.36 -12.10 34.81
C ASN A 13 -3.60 -10.79 34.99
N ASN A 14 -4.18 -9.67 34.56
CA ASN A 14 -3.55 -8.34 34.65
C ASN A 14 -3.84 -7.62 35.98
N ALA A 15 -4.70 -8.17 36.84
CA ALA A 15 -5.05 -7.58 38.12
C ALA A 15 -3.79 -7.37 38.99
N GLY A 16 -3.59 -6.13 39.44
CA GLY A 16 -2.43 -5.73 40.24
C GLY A 16 -1.13 -5.56 39.47
N ALA A 17 -1.15 -5.52 38.13
CA ALA A 17 0.00 -5.11 37.33
C ALA A 17 0.51 -3.72 37.75
N THR A 18 1.82 -3.49 37.59
CA THR A 18 2.50 -2.23 37.95
C THR A 18 3.26 -1.68 36.76
N ALA A 19 3.26 -0.36 36.56
CA ALA A 19 3.93 0.29 35.43
C ALA A 19 5.47 0.27 35.49
N THR A 20 6.06 -0.40 36.50
CA THR A 20 7.51 -0.39 36.70
C THR A 20 8.20 -1.25 35.65
N GLY A 21 8.92 -0.61 34.73
CA GLY A 21 9.67 -1.29 33.68
C GLY A 21 8.84 -1.67 32.45
N ASP A 22 7.58 -1.23 32.38
CA ASP A 22 6.72 -1.42 31.22
C ASP A 22 7.20 -0.55 30.04
N TYR A 23 7.49 0.72 30.31
CA TYR A 23 7.78 1.72 29.29
C TYR A 23 9.17 2.36 29.52
N ALA A 24 9.84 2.69 28.43
CA ALA A 24 11.11 3.39 28.46
C ALA A 24 10.89 4.84 28.96
N PRO A 25 11.71 5.37 29.89
CA PRO A 25 11.55 6.74 30.37
C PRO A 25 11.60 7.77 29.24
N GLY A 26 10.61 8.65 29.18
CA GLY A 26 10.45 9.68 28.15
C GLY A 26 9.81 9.22 26.85
N SER A 27 9.41 7.95 26.73
CA SER A 27 8.62 7.47 25.60
C SER A 27 7.20 8.03 25.62
N VAL A 28 6.48 7.91 24.51
CA VAL A 28 5.06 8.27 24.39
C VAL A 28 4.16 7.42 25.28
N LEU A 29 4.65 6.28 25.75
CA LEU A 29 3.95 5.41 26.71
C LEU A 29 4.42 5.62 28.16
N ASP A 30 5.41 6.50 28.41
CA ASP A 30 5.93 6.71 29.76
C ASP A 30 4.86 7.36 30.66
N GLY A 31 4.42 6.62 31.67
CA GLY A 31 3.33 7.02 32.56
C GLY A 31 1.95 6.53 32.14
N GLU A 32 1.84 5.76 31.05
CA GLU A 32 0.60 5.08 30.66
C GLU A 32 0.26 3.92 31.63
N GLY A 33 -0.94 3.38 31.46
CA GLY A 33 -1.49 2.35 32.35
C GLY A 33 -0.59 1.11 32.46
N PRO A 34 -0.53 0.46 33.65
CA PRO A 34 0.26 -0.75 33.86
C PRO A 34 -0.17 -1.88 32.93
N SER A 35 0.77 -2.76 32.55
CA SER A 35 0.50 -3.86 31.62
C SER A 35 1.10 -5.19 32.07
N VAL A 36 0.52 -6.29 31.61
CA VAL A 36 1.20 -7.60 31.59
C VAL A 36 1.69 -7.87 30.18
N TRP A 37 2.90 -8.42 30.04
CA TRP A 37 3.56 -8.56 28.74
C TRP A 37 3.72 -10.02 28.31
N HIS A 38 3.42 -10.30 27.05
CA HIS A 38 3.75 -11.56 26.37
C HIS A 38 4.71 -11.30 25.22
N GLY A 39 5.67 -12.21 25.00
CA GLY A 39 6.65 -12.09 23.93
C GLY A 39 6.49 -13.20 22.89
N PHE A 40 6.63 -12.86 21.61
CA PHE A 40 6.71 -13.83 20.53
C PHE A 40 7.70 -13.37 19.45
N THR A 41 8.09 -14.31 18.57
CA THR A 41 9.07 -14.05 17.51
C THR A 41 8.56 -14.63 16.21
N THR A 42 8.58 -13.83 15.15
CA THR A 42 8.33 -14.21 13.76
C THR A 42 9.67 -14.32 13.01
N THR A 43 9.73 -15.18 11.99
CA THR A 43 10.97 -15.41 11.21
C THR A 43 10.91 -14.84 9.79
N GLU A 44 9.75 -14.37 9.38
CA GLU A 44 9.47 -13.77 8.08
C GLU A 44 8.36 -12.72 8.24
N CYS A 45 8.05 -11.98 7.18
CA CYS A 45 6.93 -11.04 7.21
C CYS A 45 5.64 -11.78 7.54
N THR A 46 4.94 -11.32 8.57
CA THR A 46 3.77 -11.98 9.12
C THR A 46 2.64 -10.98 9.36
N ASP A 47 1.45 -11.30 8.89
CA ASP A 47 0.22 -10.65 9.34
C ASP A 47 -0.21 -11.33 10.65
N ILE A 48 -0.46 -10.53 11.68
CA ILE A 48 -0.73 -11.00 13.04
C ILE A 48 -2.13 -10.60 13.44
N VAL A 49 -2.88 -11.55 13.99
CA VAL A 49 -4.15 -11.26 14.69
C VAL A 49 -4.00 -11.61 16.16
N VAL A 50 -4.26 -10.65 17.03
CA VAL A 50 -4.35 -10.79 18.48
C VAL A 50 -5.84 -10.86 18.84
N ASP A 51 -6.29 -12.05 19.18
CA ASP A 51 -7.71 -12.38 19.37
C ASP A 51 -8.04 -12.50 20.86
N TYR A 52 -8.82 -11.55 21.39
CA TYR A 52 -9.37 -11.60 22.75
C TYR A 52 -10.76 -12.28 22.80
N CYS A 53 -11.34 -12.71 21.67
CA CYS A 53 -12.67 -13.31 21.62
C CYS A 53 -12.77 -14.48 22.61
N GLY A 54 -13.86 -14.52 23.38
CA GLY A 54 -14.10 -15.53 24.41
C GLY A 54 -13.38 -15.31 25.74
N THR A 55 -12.55 -14.26 25.88
CA THR A 55 -12.00 -13.86 27.18
C THR A 55 -13.12 -13.44 28.14
N ASN A 56 -12.99 -13.88 29.39
CA ASN A 56 -13.92 -13.57 30.48
C ASN A 56 -13.14 -13.25 31.77
N PRO A 57 -13.32 -12.06 32.39
CA PRO A 57 -14.30 -11.01 32.05
C PRO A 57 -14.04 -10.35 30.70
N VAL A 58 -15.06 -9.70 30.14
CA VAL A 58 -14.92 -8.86 28.93
C VAL A 58 -14.04 -7.67 29.27
N PHE A 59 -13.08 -7.34 28.40
CA PHE A 59 -12.23 -6.18 28.57
C PHE A 59 -12.85 -4.96 27.89
N GLY A 60 -13.01 -3.85 28.60
CA GLY A 60 -13.57 -2.61 28.02
C GLY A 60 -12.53 -1.66 27.43
N ASN A 61 -11.23 -1.96 27.58
CA ASN A 61 -10.12 -1.19 27.01
C ASN A 61 -8.94 -2.11 26.62
N PHE A 62 -8.22 -1.75 25.56
CA PHE A 62 -7.19 -2.59 24.95
C PHE A 62 -6.00 -1.75 24.47
N TRP A 63 -4.81 -2.33 24.53
CA TRP A 63 -3.71 -1.85 23.69
C TRP A 63 -3.88 -2.36 22.26
N ILE A 64 -3.75 -1.45 21.30
CA ILE A 64 -3.76 -1.75 19.86
C ILE A 64 -2.36 -1.66 19.25
N ILE A 65 -1.37 -2.09 20.03
CA ILE A 65 0.06 -1.97 19.70
C ILE A 65 0.80 -3.30 19.89
N LEU A 66 1.90 -3.46 19.17
CA LEU A 66 2.99 -4.37 19.50
C LEU A 66 4.25 -3.55 19.74
N ALA A 67 4.95 -3.82 20.84
CA ALA A 67 6.25 -3.20 21.10
C ALA A 67 7.38 -4.03 20.47
N THR A 68 8.43 -3.35 20.00
CA THR A 68 9.64 -4.00 19.44
C THR A 68 10.76 -4.18 20.48
N SER A 69 10.59 -3.57 21.65
CA SER A 69 11.49 -3.61 22.79
C SER A 69 10.71 -3.79 24.09
N CYS A 70 11.40 -4.20 25.14
CA CYS A 70 10.86 -4.31 26.49
C CYS A 70 11.97 -3.84 27.47
N PRO A 71 11.81 -2.73 28.22
CA PRO A 71 10.65 -1.82 28.25
C PRO A 71 10.32 -1.24 26.88
N ALA A 72 9.04 -1.02 26.60
CA ALA A 72 8.58 -0.50 25.30
C ALA A 72 9.00 0.97 25.13
N ASP A 73 9.63 1.28 24.00
CA ASP A 73 9.96 2.64 23.57
C ASP A 73 8.97 3.12 22.48
N ASP A 74 9.30 4.22 21.80
CA ASP A 74 8.46 4.82 20.76
C ASP A 74 8.40 3.99 19.47
N ASN A 75 9.22 2.94 19.32
CA ASN A 75 9.23 2.08 18.15
C ASN A 75 8.17 0.98 18.28
N LEU A 76 6.92 1.38 18.03
CA LEU A 76 5.72 0.55 18.14
C LEU A 76 5.17 0.19 16.75
N ILE A 77 4.56 -0.99 16.66
CA ILE A 77 3.70 -1.36 15.53
C ILE A 77 2.25 -1.10 15.97
N ILE A 78 1.53 -0.25 15.24
CA ILE A 78 0.14 0.09 15.52
C ILE A 78 -0.79 -0.81 14.70
N SER A 79 -1.95 -1.19 15.26
CA SER A 79 -2.94 -2.02 14.57
C SER A 79 -3.41 -1.38 13.27
N THR A 80 -3.62 -2.20 12.25
CA THR A 80 -4.19 -1.80 10.96
C THR A 80 -5.70 -2.02 10.89
N GLY A 81 -6.29 -2.74 11.84
CA GLY A 81 -7.74 -2.92 11.91
C GLY A 81 -8.18 -3.70 13.15
N ASN A 82 -9.38 -3.39 13.67
CA ASN A 82 -9.94 -4.01 14.87
C ASN A 82 -11.36 -4.49 14.57
N ALA A 83 -11.67 -5.74 14.94
CA ALA A 83 -12.98 -6.35 14.75
C ALA A 83 -13.62 -6.69 16.10
N ASP A 84 -14.91 -6.38 16.24
CA ASP A 84 -15.72 -6.78 17.40
C ASP A 84 -16.03 -8.29 17.32
N CYS A 85 -15.73 -9.01 18.39
CA CYS A 85 -16.00 -10.43 18.56
C CYS A 85 -17.50 -10.76 18.74
N GLY A 86 -18.33 -9.75 19.02
CA GLY A 86 -19.75 -9.90 19.35
C GLY A 86 -20.02 -10.28 20.81
N ASP A 87 -18.97 -10.49 21.60
CA ASP A 87 -19.03 -10.70 23.06
C ASP A 87 -18.50 -9.48 23.85
N GLY A 88 -18.14 -8.39 23.15
CA GLY A 88 -17.56 -7.18 23.71
C GLY A 88 -16.02 -7.15 23.74
N ASN A 89 -15.36 -8.25 23.39
CA ASN A 89 -13.91 -8.29 23.17
C ASN A 89 -13.54 -7.91 21.72
N LEU A 90 -12.25 -7.73 21.45
CA LEU A 90 -11.72 -7.38 20.13
C LEU A 90 -10.74 -8.42 19.58
N ALA A 91 -10.78 -8.58 18.26
CA ALA A 91 -9.68 -9.15 17.47
C ALA A 91 -8.91 -8.00 16.78
N ILE A 92 -7.63 -7.88 17.08
CA ILE A 92 -6.76 -6.77 16.66
C ILE A 92 -5.80 -7.27 15.59
N THR A 93 -5.76 -6.61 14.44
CA THR A 93 -4.98 -7.01 13.26
C THR A 93 -3.78 -6.09 13.07
N PHE A 94 -2.63 -6.67 12.78
CA PHE A 94 -1.39 -6.01 12.39
C PHE A 94 -0.92 -6.61 11.07
N LEU A 95 -0.98 -5.86 9.98
CA LEU A 95 -0.52 -6.32 8.66
C LEU A 95 0.95 -5.94 8.43
N GLY A 96 1.66 -6.74 7.65
CA GLY A 96 2.99 -6.41 7.16
C GLY A 96 4.08 -6.41 8.24
N VAL A 97 3.90 -7.15 9.34
CA VAL A 97 4.85 -7.09 10.47
C VAL A 97 6.15 -7.80 10.08
N PRO A 98 7.32 -7.12 10.11
CA PRO A 98 8.58 -7.73 9.73
C PRO A 98 8.97 -8.96 10.57
N ALA A 99 9.98 -9.70 10.12
CA ALA A 99 10.61 -10.73 10.95
C ALA A 99 11.25 -10.08 12.19
N GLY A 100 10.87 -10.52 13.38
CA GLY A 100 11.35 -9.87 14.60
C GLY A 100 10.82 -10.50 15.87
N THR A 101 11.26 -9.96 17.00
CA THR A 101 10.67 -10.27 18.31
C THR A 101 9.79 -9.10 18.72
N TYR A 102 8.57 -9.42 19.14
CA TYR A 102 7.53 -8.46 19.49
C TYR A 102 6.97 -8.77 20.87
N TYR A 103 6.52 -7.73 21.55
CA TYR A 103 5.93 -7.80 22.87
C TYR A 103 4.51 -7.24 22.83
N LEU A 104 3.56 -8.05 23.29
CA LEU A 104 2.15 -7.72 23.40
C LEU A 104 1.85 -7.28 24.84
N PRO A 105 1.50 -6.01 25.08
CA PRO A 105 0.99 -5.56 26.36
C PRO A 105 -0.51 -5.87 26.51
N VAL A 106 -0.89 -6.35 27.69
CA VAL A 106 -2.27 -6.53 28.14
C VAL A 106 -2.53 -5.49 29.23
N LEU A 107 -3.23 -4.41 28.85
CA LEU A 107 -3.48 -3.24 29.69
C LEU A 107 -4.27 -3.63 30.95
N LEU A 108 -3.86 -3.14 32.11
CA LEU A 108 -4.69 -3.03 33.30
C LEU A 108 -5.30 -1.63 33.36
N ASP A 109 -6.62 -1.55 33.16
CA ASP A 109 -7.39 -0.31 33.30
C ASP A 109 -8.75 -0.58 33.97
N PRO A 110 -8.76 -0.59 35.32
CA PRO A 110 -9.98 -0.86 36.09
C PRO A 110 -11.10 0.16 35.88
N ALA A 111 -10.77 1.37 35.40
CA ALA A 111 -11.78 2.41 35.16
C ALA A 111 -12.64 2.10 33.94
N ASN A 112 -12.14 1.25 33.02
CA ASN A 112 -12.80 0.85 31.79
C ASN A 112 -12.94 -0.68 31.70
N ASP A 113 -13.13 -1.35 32.85
CA ASP A 113 -13.38 -2.79 32.93
C ASP A 113 -12.32 -3.67 32.20
N ALA A 114 -11.08 -3.21 32.07
CA ALA A 114 -9.96 -3.98 31.52
C ALA A 114 -9.11 -4.58 32.65
N GLU A 115 -9.73 -5.44 33.46
CA GLU A 115 -9.08 -6.10 34.59
C GLU A 115 -9.59 -7.53 34.77
N GLY A 116 -8.68 -8.47 35.00
CA GLY A 116 -8.98 -9.84 35.37
C GLY A 116 -8.21 -10.89 34.56
N PRO A 117 -8.61 -12.16 34.68
CA PRO A 117 -8.05 -13.23 33.86
C PRO A 117 -8.37 -13.04 32.38
N TYR A 118 -7.46 -13.48 31.52
CA TYR A 118 -7.64 -13.40 30.06
C TYR A 118 -7.07 -14.64 29.37
N THR A 119 -7.56 -14.91 28.16
CA THR A 119 -6.99 -15.89 27.22
C THR A 119 -6.99 -15.28 25.84
N ILE A 120 -5.80 -15.04 25.31
CA ILE A 120 -5.58 -14.38 24.02
C ILE A 120 -4.99 -15.40 23.06
N GLU A 121 -5.54 -15.50 21.86
CA GLU A 121 -4.92 -16.26 20.76
C GLU A 121 -4.19 -15.30 19.82
N VAL A 122 -2.90 -15.54 19.60
CA VAL A 122 -2.12 -14.79 18.62
C VAL A 122 -1.86 -15.71 17.44
N SER A 123 -2.45 -15.38 16.30
CA SER A 123 -2.32 -16.15 15.06
C SER A 123 -1.47 -15.41 14.03
N ALA A 124 -0.85 -16.19 13.14
CA ALA A 124 0.07 -15.69 12.13
C ALA A 124 -0.31 -16.20 10.74
N THR A 125 -0.40 -15.29 9.78
CA THR A 125 -0.49 -15.60 8.34
C THR A 125 0.68 -14.95 7.60
N ALA A 126 1.06 -15.52 6.46
CA ALA A 126 2.13 -14.92 5.65
C ALA A 126 1.64 -13.55 5.16
N CYS A 127 2.51 -12.54 5.14
CA CYS A 127 2.21 -11.33 4.40
C CYS A 127 1.88 -11.64 2.94
N ALA A 128 1.08 -10.79 2.31
CA ALA A 128 0.88 -10.86 0.87
C ALA A 128 2.22 -10.74 0.12
N THR A 129 2.37 -11.52 -0.95
CA THR A 129 3.54 -11.41 -1.82
C THR A 129 3.43 -10.16 -2.68
N PRO A 130 4.48 -9.34 -2.78
CA PRO A 130 4.48 -8.18 -3.66
C PRO A 130 4.10 -8.55 -5.11
N PRO A 131 3.42 -7.65 -5.83
CA PRO A 131 3.12 -7.87 -7.24
C PRO A 131 4.42 -7.94 -8.07
N ALA A 132 4.37 -8.57 -9.25
CA ALA A 132 5.57 -8.75 -10.07
C ALA A 132 6.22 -7.41 -10.50
N ASN A 133 5.43 -6.35 -10.56
CA ASN A 133 5.81 -5.00 -10.93
C ASN A 133 5.95 -4.05 -9.72
N ASP A 134 6.31 -4.59 -8.55
CA ASP A 134 6.65 -3.81 -7.35
C ASP A 134 7.80 -2.82 -7.61
N ASP A 135 8.76 -3.22 -8.46
CA ASP A 135 9.86 -2.37 -8.90
C ASP A 135 9.67 -1.92 -10.35
N CYS A 136 10.10 -0.69 -10.66
CA CYS A 136 10.08 -0.15 -12.02
C CYS A 136 10.87 -1.00 -13.04
N ALA A 137 11.81 -1.83 -12.58
CA ALA A 137 12.58 -2.72 -13.44
C ALA A 137 11.71 -3.82 -14.08
N ASN A 138 10.58 -4.13 -13.45
CA ASN A 138 9.60 -5.12 -13.90
C ASN A 138 8.26 -4.46 -14.26
N ALA A 139 8.27 -3.16 -14.57
CA ALA A 139 7.06 -2.41 -14.89
C ALA A 139 6.23 -3.11 -15.99
N VAL A 140 4.93 -3.25 -15.77
CA VAL A 140 4.02 -3.84 -16.77
C VAL A 140 3.89 -2.88 -17.96
N LEU A 141 4.14 -3.39 -19.16
CA LEU A 141 4.00 -2.60 -20.38
C LEU A 141 2.52 -2.46 -20.77
N LEU A 142 2.00 -1.25 -20.69
CA LEU A 142 0.70 -0.83 -21.21
C LEU A 142 0.82 -0.46 -22.68
N THR A 143 -0.21 -0.79 -23.46
CA THR A 143 -0.28 -0.44 -24.88
C THR A 143 -1.28 0.71 -25.05
N PRO A 144 -0.83 1.92 -25.46
CA PRO A 144 -1.75 3.02 -25.72
C PRO A 144 -2.79 2.66 -26.78
N SER A 145 -4.06 2.97 -26.51
CA SER A 145 -5.20 2.71 -27.40
C SER A 145 -6.07 3.96 -27.63
N ALA A 146 -7.00 3.90 -28.58
CA ALA A 146 -7.89 5.03 -28.86
C ALA A 146 -8.86 5.35 -27.70
N THR A 147 -9.27 4.31 -26.96
CA THR A 147 -10.12 4.39 -25.77
C THR A 147 -9.42 3.64 -24.64
N CYS A 148 -9.81 3.89 -23.39
CA CYS A 148 -9.30 3.14 -22.25
C CYS A 148 -9.57 1.63 -22.42
N VAL A 149 -8.50 0.83 -22.33
CA VAL A 149 -8.56 -0.63 -22.23
C VAL A 149 -7.92 -0.99 -20.88
N PRO A 150 -8.73 -1.27 -19.85
CA PRO A 150 -8.21 -1.43 -18.49
C PRO A 150 -7.34 -2.67 -18.36
N THR A 151 -6.26 -2.53 -17.62
CA THR A 151 -5.39 -3.59 -17.13
C THR A 151 -5.52 -3.62 -15.62
N ALA A 152 -5.82 -4.79 -15.04
CA ALA A 152 -5.88 -4.94 -13.60
C ALA A 152 -4.48 -4.76 -12.96
N GLY A 153 -4.45 -4.05 -11.84
CA GLY A 153 -3.27 -3.84 -11.02
C GLY A 153 -3.59 -3.99 -9.54
N THR A 154 -2.55 -4.17 -8.72
CA THR A 154 -2.68 -4.24 -7.27
C THR A 154 -1.41 -3.72 -6.62
N THR A 155 -1.55 -3.09 -5.45
CA THR A 155 -0.44 -2.77 -4.53
C THR A 155 -0.44 -3.70 -3.31
N LEU A 156 -1.23 -4.77 -3.33
CA LEU A 156 -1.28 -5.70 -2.20
C LEU A 156 0.10 -6.37 -2.01
N GLY A 157 0.68 -6.16 -0.83
CA GLY A 157 2.02 -6.66 -0.51
C GLY A 157 3.15 -5.89 -1.18
N ALA A 158 2.86 -4.82 -1.93
CA ALA A 158 3.88 -3.98 -2.55
C ALA A 158 4.76 -3.27 -1.51
N THR A 159 5.98 -2.93 -1.90
CA THR A 159 6.93 -2.16 -1.10
C THR A 159 7.08 -0.75 -1.65
N GLN A 160 7.61 0.15 -0.81
CA GLN A 160 7.89 1.52 -1.25
C GLN A 160 9.20 1.56 -2.04
N SER A 161 9.11 1.69 -3.36
CA SER A 161 10.30 1.85 -4.21
C SER A 161 10.85 3.28 -4.17
N LEU A 162 9.98 4.30 -4.01
CA LEU A 162 10.35 5.72 -3.87
C LEU A 162 9.44 6.44 -2.85
N PRO A 163 9.92 7.50 -2.18
CA PRO A 163 9.07 8.30 -1.30
C PRO A 163 7.80 8.82 -2.00
N ALA A 164 6.71 8.98 -1.25
CA ALA A 164 5.50 9.64 -1.72
C ALA A 164 5.81 11.11 -2.09
N ILE A 165 5.11 11.65 -3.08
CA ILE A 165 5.20 13.06 -3.46
C ILE A 165 3.97 13.85 -3.00
N THR A 166 4.07 15.17 -3.00
CA THR A 166 2.87 16.03 -2.94
C THR A 166 2.22 16.07 -4.30
N CYS A 167 1.03 15.47 -4.41
CA CYS A 167 0.18 15.52 -5.59
C CYS A 167 -1.13 16.24 -5.26
N ASN A 168 -1.55 17.20 -6.08
CA ASN A 168 -2.80 17.96 -5.85
C ASN A 168 -2.97 18.53 -4.41
N THR A 169 -1.86 18.88 -3.73
CA THR A 169 -1.77 19.36 -2.33
C THR A 169 -1.85 18.30 -1.22
N PHE A 170 -1.95 17.04 -1.59
CA PHE A 170 -2.01 15.89 -0.70
C PHE A 170 -0.67 15.11 -0.76
N THR A 171 -0.18 14.60 0.37
CA THR A 171 0.95 13.65 0.43
C THR A 171 0.66 12.41 1.29
N SER A 172 0.77 11.23 0.70
CA SER A 172 0.64 9.96 1.42
C SER A 172 1.81 9.79 2.40
N ASN A 173 1.57 9.10 3.51
CA ASN A 173 2.62 8.75 4.47
C ASN A 173 3.58 7.67 3.92
N VAL A 174 3.10 6.75 3.09
CA VAL A 174 3.86 5.63 2.50
C VAL A 174 3.36 5.38 1.08
N ALA A 175 4.28 5.13 0.14
CA ALA A 175 3.95 4.86 -1.26
C ALA A 175 4.33 3.42 -1.62
N ASN A 176 3.65 2.43 -1.05
CA ASN A 176 3.78 1.05 -1.53
C ASN A 176 3.22 1.00 -2.96
N ASP A 177 4.08 0.75 -3.94
CA ASP A 177 3.82 1.16 -5.31
C ASP A 177 3.90 0.01 -6.33
N ALA A 178 3.10 0.15 -7.39
CA ALA A 178 3.11 -0.74 -8.54
C ALA A 178 3.46 0.06 -9.79
N TRP A 179 4.34 -0.50 -10.63
CA TRP A 179 4.91 0.18 -11.78
C TRP A 179 4.38 -0.33 -13.11
N PHE A 180 4.13 0.61 -13.99
CA PHE A 180 3.73 0.40 -15.37
C PHE A 180 4.62 1.24 -16.29
N SER A 181 4.59 0.94 -17.58
CA SER A 181 5.26 1.73 -18.59
C SER A 181 4.46 1.76 -19.88
N PHE A 182 4.71 2.75 -20.72
CA PHE A 182 4.19 2.76 -22.08
C PHE A 182 5.17 3.45 -23.01
N VAL A 183 5.13 3.08 -24.30
CA VAL A 183 5.85 3.81 -25.34
C VAL A 183 4.90 4.81 -25.97
N ALA A 184 5.24 6.09 -25.93
CA ALA A 184 4.38 7.14 -26.48
C ALA A 184 4.20 6.95 -27.99
N THR A 185 2.95 6.82 -28.44
CA THR A 185 2.60 6.75 -29.87
C THR A 185 2.16 8.10 -30.44
N ALA A 186 2.08 9.11 -29.59
CA ALA A 186 1.64 10.48 -29.88
C ALA A 186 2.28 11.44 -28.87
N ALA A 187 2.16 12.75 -29.11
CA ALA A 187 2.67 13.77 -28.21
C ALA A 187 1.78 13.98 -26.98
N ASP A 188 0.57 13.43 -27.00
CA ASP A 188 -0.44 13.53 -25.96
C ASP A 188 -1.06 12.15 -25.67
N HIS A 189 -1.21 11.84 -24.38
CA HIS A 189 -1.85 10.61 -23.89
C HIS A 189 -2.56 10.90 -22.57
N ASN A 190 -3.65 10.22 -22.30
CA ASN A 190 -4.26 10.14 -20.98
C ASN A 190 -3.76 8.87 -20.29
N VAL A 191 -3.31 9.01 -19.05
CA VAL A 191 -3.05 7.89 -18.13
C VAL A 191 -4.15 7.92 -17.10
N GLU A 192 -4.95 6.87 -17.04
CA GLU A 192 -6.13 6.79 -16.18
C GLU A 192 -6.01 5.60 -15.23
N VAL A 193 -6.32 5.82 -13.96
CA VAL A 193 -6.32 4.81 -12.91
C VAL A 193 -7.66 4.89 -12.18
N THR A 194 -8.36 3.76 -12.08
CA THR A 194 -9.60 3.64 -11.30
C THR A 194 -9.33 2.79 -10.07
N GLY A 195 -9.50 3.36 -8.88
CA GLY A 195 -9.43 2.58 -7.64
C GLY A 195 -10.62 1.64 -7.51
N LEU A 196 -10.42 0.44 -6.96
CA LEU A 196 -11.51 -0.50 -6.66
C LEU A 196 -11.81 -0.52 -5.16
N GLY A 197 -13.10 -0.50 -4.80
CA GLY A 197 -13.54 -0.52 -3.41
C GLY A 197 -13.08 0.73 -2.65
N THR A 198 -12.29 0.52 -1.60
CA THR A 198 -11.71 1.59 -0.77
C THR A 198 -10.34 2.08 -1.24
N TYR A 199 -9.85 1.61 -2.39
CA TYR A 199 -8.58 2.04 -2.95
C TYR A 199 -8.65 3.47 -3.46
N ASP A 200 -7.82 4.35 -2.89
CA ASP A 200 -7.70 5.76 -3.26
C ASP A 200 -6.36 5.96 -3.97
N ALA A 201 -6.41 6.06 -5.29
CA ALA A 201 -5.21 6.00 -6.12
C ALA A 201 -4.48 7.34 -6.16
N ILE A 202 -3.16 7.30 -6.07
CA ILE A 202 -2.29 8.36 -6.60
C ILE A 202 -1.54 7.77 -7.80
N VAL A 203 -1.52 8.50 -8.89
CA VAL A 203 -0.75 8.16 -10.09
C VAL A 203 0.31 9.21 -10.37
N GLU A 204 1.51 8.77 -10.73
CA GLU A 204 2.63 9.65 -11.09
C GLU A 204 3.28 9.19 -12.39
N LEU A 205 3.50 10.13 -13.30
CA LEU A 205 4.11 9.92 -14.61
C LEU A 205 5.57 10.37 -14.58
N PHE A 206 6.46 9.55 -15.14
CA PHE A 206 7.89 9.81 -15.18
C PHE A 206 8.46 9.69 -16.59
N GLU A 207 9.52 10.46 -16.84
CA GLU A 207 10.50 10.22 -17.90
C GLU A 207 11.87 9.77 -17.35
N GLY A 208 12.87 9.64 -18.22
CA GLY A 208 14.24 9.32 -17.84
C GLY A 208 14.53 7.83 -17.92
N THR A 209 14.94 7.21 -16.81
CA THR A 209 15.16 5.76 -16.71
C THR A 209 14.63 5.26 -15.38
N CYS A 210 14.26 4.00 -15.27
CA CYS A 210 13.81 3.42 -14.00
C CYS A 210 14.79 3.65 -12.82
N GLY A 211 16.10 3.65 -13.04
CA GLY A 211 17.08 3.92 -11.97
C GLY A 211 17.29 5.40 -11.62
N ALA A 212 16.72 6.32 -12.41
CA ALA A 212 16.77 7.76 -12.20
C ALA A 212 15.54 8.41 -12.87
N PRO A 213 14.32 8.11 -12.37
CA PRO A 213 13.10 8.60 -12.99
C PRO A 213 12.93 10.07 -12.65
N VAL A 214 12.44 10.86 -13.61
CA VAL A 214 12.15 12.28 -13.43
C VAL A 214 10.64 12.45 -13.48
N SER A 215 10.06 12.88 -12.35
CA SER A 215 8.62 13.12 -12.24
C SER A 215 8.21 14.24 -13.19
N LEU A 216 7.21 13.94 -14.03
CA LEU A 216 6.65 14.88 -15.00
C LEU A 216 5.33 15.47 -14.51
N ASP A 217 4.45 14.61 -14.01
CA ASP A 217 3.10 14.98 -13.61
C ASP A 217 2.52 13.93 -12.66
N CYS A 218 1.44 14.27 -11.97
CA CYS A 218 0.73 13.36 -11.08
C CYS A 218 -0.77 13.67 -11.02
N ALA A 219 -1.58 12.72 -10.56
CA ALA A 219 -2.98 12.94 -10.22
C ALA A 219 -3.36 12.28 -8.89
N ASP A 220 -4.02 13.09 -8.05
CA ASP A 220 -4.68 12.77 -6.76
C ASP A 220 -5.85 13.76 -6.56
N ALA A 221 -6.78 13.75 -7.52
CA ALA A 221 -7.85 14.74 -7.64
C ALA A 221 -9.22 14.23 -7.17
N THR A 222 -9.33 12.93 -6.92
CA THR A 222 -10.56 12.26 -6.51
C THR A 222 -10.38 11.58 -5.16
N VAL A 223 -11.15 10.53 -4.90
CA VAL A 223 -11.18 9.82 -3.61
C VAL A 223 -11.29 8.33 -3.87
N ALA A 224 -11.24 7.53 -2.81
CA ALA A 224 -11.42 6.08 -2.83
C ALA A 224 -12.54 5.60 -3.78
N GLY A 225 -12.19 4.67 -4.68
CA GLY A 225 -13.10 4.05 -5.63
C GLY A 225 -13.39 4.86 -6.90
N GLU A 226 -12.80 6.05 -7.04
CA GLU A 226 -13.00 6.94 -8.19
C GLU A 226 -11.80 6.91 -9.15
N VAL A 227 -11.87 7.76 -10.18
CA VAL A 227 -10.93 7.80 -11.31
C VAL A 227 -9.93 8.95 -11.18
N GLU A 228 -8.65 8.62 -11.18
CA GLU A 228 -7.56 9.55 -11.40
C GLU A 228 -7.15 9.62 -12.87
N THR A 229 -6.76 10.80 -13.35
CA THR A 229 -6.33 10.98 -14.75
C THR A 229 -5.22 12.02 -14.88
N ILE A 230 -4.11 11.61 -15.50
CA ILE A 230 -3.06 12.52 -16.00
C ILE A 230 -3.29 12.75 -17.49
N ALA A 231 -3.51 14.00 -17.88
CA ALA A 231 -3.57 14.42 -19.28
C ALA A 231 -2.16 14.85 -19.75
N ALA A 232 -1.33 13.87 -20.09
CA ALA A 232 0.06 14.08 -20.46
C ALA A 232 0.18 14.74 -21.83
N THR A 233 1.02 15.77 -21.93
CA THR A 233 1.30 16.49 -23.19
C THR A 233 2.80 16.70 -23.38
N GLY A 234 3.23 16.95 -24.61
CA GLY A 234 4.65 17.18 -24.92
C GLY A 234 5.51 15.91 -24.89
N LEU A 235 4.88 14.74 -24.96
CA LEU A 235 5.58 13.46 -24.98
C LEU A 235 6.36 13.28 -26.30
N THR A 236 7.52 12.63 -26.22
CA THR A 236 8.33 12.30 -27.39
C THR A 236 7.93 10.94 -27.92
N ILE A 237 7.36 10.89 -29.12
CA ILE A 237 6.94 9.65 -29.78
C ILE A 237 8.11 8.66 -29.86
N GLY A 238 7.84 7.39 -29.50
CA GLY A 238 8.83 6.32 -29.43
C GLY A 238 9.63 6.28 -28.12
N THR A 239 9.46 7.26 -27.23
CA THR A 239 10.08 7.25 -25.90
C THR A 239 9.24 6.44 -24.91
N THR A 240 9.90 5.72 -24.02
CA THR A 240 9.26 5.02 -22.91
C THR A 240 9.04 5.97 -21.74
N TYR A 241 7.84 5.95 -21.19
CA TYR A 241 7.45 6.64 -19.97
C TYR A 241 7.05 5.62 -18.92
N TRP A 242 7.24 5.95 -17.64
CA TRP A 242 6.90 5.09 -16.52
C TRP A 242 5.75 5.69 -15.73
N VAL A 243 4.88 4.83 -15.22
CA VAL A 243 3.74 5.21 -14.40
C VAL A 243 3.85 4.47 -13.08
N ARG A 244 3.75 5.20 -11.98
CA ARG A 244 3.74 4.67 -10.63
C ARG A 244 2.35 4.86 -10.04
N VAL A 245 1.80 3.81 -9.45
CA VAL A 245 0.48 3.84 -8.79
C VAL A 245 0.64 3.40 -7.34
N TYR A 246 0.10 4.17 -6.40
CA TYR A 246 0.10 3.84 -4.97
C TYR A 246 -1.16 4.37 -4.28
N ASN A 247 -1.41 3.95 -3.04
CA ASN A 247 -2.61 4.33 -2.29
C ASN A 247 -2.36 5.58 -1.44
N TRP A 248 -3.27 6.55 -1.50
CA TRP A 248 -3.27 7.74 -0.64
C TRP A 248 -3.11 7.40 0.86
N ASN A 249 -3.85 6.40 1.35
CA ASN A 249 -3.86 6.00 2.76
C ASN A 249 -2.64 5.15 3.17
N GLY A 250 -1.72 4.84 2.24
CA GLY A 250 -0.53 4.01 2.49
C GLY A 250 -0.83 2.52 2.67
N GLY A 251 -2.08 2.10 2.46
CA GLY A 251 -2.55 0.72 2.61
C GLY A 251 -4.07 0.67 2.79
N GLY A 252 -4.62 -0.49 3.15
CA GLY A 252 -6.06 -0.67 3.37
C GLY A 252 -6.53 -2.09 3.08
N ALA A 253 -7.85 -2.31 3.24
CA ALA A 253 -8.48 -3.60 2.97
C ALA A 253 -8.53 -3.91 1.46
N ASP A 254 -8.81 -2.90 0.62
CA ASP A 254 -8.76 -3.02 -0.83
C ASP A 254 -7.46 -2.40 -1.35
N GLN A 255 -6.74 -3.14 -2.19
CA GLN A 255 -5.46 -2.73 -2.80
C GLN A 255 -5.45 -2.91 -4.32
N ASP A 256 -6.62 -3.12 -4.92
CA ASP A 256 -6.77 -3.38 -6.35
C ASP A 256 -7.24 -2.13 -7.10
N PHE A 257 -6.82 -2.01 -8.36
CA PHE A 257 -7.17 -0.91 -9.25
C PHE A 257 -7.17 -1.38 -10.71
N GLU A 258 -7.70 -0.56 -11.61
CA GLU A 258 -7.56 -0.72 -13.06
C GLU A 258 -6.79 0.48 -13.64
N ILE A 259 -5.88 0.22 -14.58
CA ILE A 259 -5.08 1.27 -15.25
C ILE A 259 -5.15 1.12 -16.77
N CYS A 260 -5.16 2.24 -17.48
CA CYS A 260 -5.02 2.26 -18.93
C CYS A 260 -4.28 3.50 -19.41
N VAL A 261 -3.74 3.41 -20.63
CA VAL A 261 -3.22 4.57 -21.38
C VAL A 261 -4.01 4.67 -22.67
N TYR A 262 -4.59 5.84 -22.93
CA TYR A 262 -5.39 6.05 -24.13
C TYR A 262 -5.30 7.46 -24.66
N GLY A 263 -5.88 7.68 -25.85
CA GLY A 263 -5.75 8.93 -26.56
C GLY A 263 -4.53 8.91 -27.48
N GLY A 264 -4.07 10.08 -27.90
CA GLY A 264 -3.00 10.18 -28.90
C GLY A 264 -3.39 9.75 -30.32
N GLY A 265 -4.65 9.41 -30.55
CA GLY A 265 -5.20 9.12 -31.88
C GLY A 265 -5.28 10.33 -32.83
N GLY A 266 -4.68 11.46 -32.45
CA GLY A 266 -4.54 12.67 -33.26
C GLY A 266 -3.41 12.61 -34.30
N GLY A 267 -2.66 11.51 -34.38
CA GLY A 267 -1.89 11.22 -35.58
C GLY A 267 -2.89 10.90 -36.69
N GLY A 268 -3.05 11.78 -37.67
CA GLY A 268 -3.87 11.52 -38.84
C GLY A 268 -3.41 10.27 -39.62
N PRO A 269 -3.88 10.08 -40.87
CA PRO A 269 -3.41 8.96 -41.70
C PRO A 269 -1.87 8.90 -41.75
N VAL A 270 -1.30 7.75 -42.13
CA VAL A 270 0.15 7.43 -42.09
C VAL A 270 1.08 8.49 -42.75
N ASN A 271 0.50 9.43 -43.50
CA ASN A 271 1.10 10.54 -44.23
C ASN A 271 0.72 11.94 -43.69
N ASP A 272 0.23 12.07 -42.46
CA ASP A 272 -0.18 13.34 -41.87
C ASP A 272 1.01 14.26 -41.50
N LEU A 273 2.19 13.67 -41.27
CA LEU A 273 3.44 14.41 -41.07
C LEU A 273 4.26 14.46 -42.36
N CYS A 274 4.58 15.67 -42.83
CA CYS A 274 5.38 15.89 -44.05
C CYS A 274 6.76 15.18 -44.00
N GLY A 275 7.33 14.99 -42.81
CA GLY A 275 8.62 14.30 -42.62
C GLY A 275 8.56 12.77 -42.66
N SER A 276 7.37 12.15 -42.58
CA SER A 276 7.19 10.68 -42.60
C SER A 276 6.76 10.13 -43.95
N VAL A 277 6.58 10.99 -44.96
CA VAL A 277 6.14 10.57 -46.30
C VAL A 277 7.31 9.97 -47.08
N THR A 278 7.11 8.77 -47.62
CA THR A 278 8.01 8.19 -48.63
C THR A 278 7.55 8.64 -50.01
N ALA A 279 8.45 9.26 -50.79
CA ALA A 279 8.11 9.68 -52.14
C ALA A 279 8.01 8.46 -53.07
N ASP A 280 6.84 8.27 -53.67
CA ASP A 280 6.67 7.26 -54.72
C ASP A 280 7.35 7.74 -56.01
N PRO A 281 8.24 6.93 -56.62
CA PRO A 281 8.91 7.32 -57.86
C PRO A 281 7.93 7.31 -59.03
N LEU A 282 7.68 8.48 -59.64
CA LEU A 282 6.90 8.59 -60.88
C LEU A 282 7.82 8.76 -62.11
N SER A 283 7.80 7.78 -63.00
CA SER A 283 8.47 7.86 -64.30
C SER A 283 7.67 8.70 -65.31
N VAL A 284 8.37 9.35 -66.26
CA VAL A 284 7.74 10.15 -67.33
C VAL A 284 6.75 9.30 -68.13
N GLY A 285 5.48 9.70 -68.12
CA GLY A 285 4.38 8.99 -68.80
C GLY A 285 3.71 7.88 -67.99
N GLY A 286 4.11 7.66 -66.72
CA GLY A 286 3.46 6.71 -65.81
C GLY A 286 2.33 7.32 -64.98
N SER A 287 1.70 6.48 -64.16
CA SER A 287 0.73 6.89 -63.13
C SER A 287 1.11 6.25 -61.79
N ILE A 288 0.91 6.97 -60.68
CA ILE A 288 0.88 6.41 -59.32
C ILE A 288 -0.59 6.11 -58.99
N SER A 289 -0.86 4.95 -58.40
CA SER A 289 -2.18 4.51 -57.95
C SER A 289 -2.10 4.02 -56.51
#